data_AF-A0A4Q3E4R8-F1
#
_entry.id   AF-A0A4Q3E4R8-F1
#
_cell.length_a   1.000
_cell.length_b   1.000
_cell.length_c   1.000
_cell.angle_alpha   90.00
_cell.angle_beta   90.00
_cell.angle_gamma   90.00
#
_symmetry.space_group_name_H-M   'P 1'
#
loop_
_entity.id
_entity.type
_entity.pdbx_description
1 polymer ?
#
loop_
_entity_poly.entity_id
_entity_poly.type
_entity_poly.pdbx_seq_one_letter_code
_entity_poly.pdbx_strand_id
1 'polypeptide(L)'
;MSFFSISDKQPSTWKGYEKLALRFFFIYFVVQAVPLDWKFYSHFFSISWLHLNFYDLFSLSKYAPQFFSLTGYANWGIAALIAAIGTVAWSFVQRTEPSYDALLYWLRVILRYRLAIGIIAYGLIKLFPLQMPYPSLSNLHTNYGDFHAWKIYFHTIGITQGYEQFLGLVEILAGVLLIFRNTTTFGTGIILGFTGNVLAANIAYDAGEQVYSAYLVSIAVFLFAYDVPRLYNLLVQEKYTLANKFDPIFSDKNLKKLRVGLRAFFVIFVLLLGITTYANYNNEPYKIPKTPGLKGSYGFYNVKEFKLNGKTLPYSATNPDRWQNVVFEKWATISIKIAKPIKPDTTTGDGYYENDIDRNFESAGVG
;
A
#
# COMPACT_ATOMS: atom_id res chain seq x y z
N MET A 1 0.72 -17.27 34.42
CA MET A 1 -0.47 -17.84 33.75
C MET A 1 -0.17 -17.85 32.25
N SER A 2 -0.27 -19.02 31.61
CA SER A 2 0.05 -19.16 30.18
C SER A 2 -1.11 -18.64 29.33
N PHE A 3 -1.04 -17.37 28.94
CA PHE A 3 -2.03 -16.72 28.05
C PHE A 3 -2.03 -17.32 26.62
N PHE A 4 -1.11 -18.25 26.32
CA PHE A 4 -0.93 -18.87 25.00
C PHE A 4 -0.81 -20.40 25.09
N SER A 5 -1.67 -21.06 25.86
CA SER A 5 -1.77 -22.53 25.83
C SER A 5 -2.43 -22.97 24.51
N ILE A 6 -1.60 -23.22 23.49
CA ILE A 6 -1.98 -23.99 22.31
C ILE A 6 -1.31 -25.35 22.44
N SER A 7 -2.10 -26.41 22.57
CA SER A 7 -1.59 -27.79 22.57
C SER A 7 -1.53 -28.32 21.15
N ASP A 8 -0.40 -28.91 20.76
CA ASP A 8 -0.28 -29.69 19.52
C ASP A 8 -0.60 -31.17 19.80
N LYS A 9 -0.92 -31.94 18.76
CA LYS A 9 -1.15 -33.40 18.84
C LYS A 9 0.15 -34.21 18.74
N GLN A 10 1.27 -33.62 18.30
CA GLN A 10 2.60 -34.24 18.32
C GLN A 10 3.69 -33.19 18.61
N PRO A 11 4.73 -33.52 19.39
CA PRO A 11 5.85 -32.60 19.62
C PRO A 11 6.70 -32.48 18.35
N SER A 12 6.73 -31.29 17.75
CA SER A 12 7.68 -31.01 16.68
C SER A 12 9.08 -30.77 17.27
N THR A 13 10.09 -31.41 16.69
CA THR A 13 11.48 -31.32 17.16
C THR A 13 12.21 -30.20 16.43
N TRP A 14 12.09 -28.98 16.95
CA TRP A 14 12.80 -27.80 16.45
C TRP A 14 14.31 -27.91 16.67
N LYS A 15 15.11 -27.69 15.62
CA LYS A 15 16.59 -27.61 15.72
C LYS A 15 17.03 -26.25 16.28
N GLY A 16 18.23 -26.20 16.85
CA GLY A 16 18.75 -24.97 17.50
C GLY A 16 18.76 -23.75 16.59
N TYR A 17 19.19 -23.90 15.32
CA TYR A 17 19.20 -22.80 14.36
C TYR A 17 17.77 -22.36 13.95
N GLU A 18 16.81 -23.29 13.89
CA GLU A 18 15.41 -22.99 13.58
C GLU A 18 14.76 -22.19 14.70
N LYS A 19 15.09 -22.51 15.96
CA LYS A 19 14.67 -21.76 17.14
C LYS A 19 15.19 -20.32 17.10
N LEU A 20 16.48 -20.13 16.82
CA LEU A 20 17.09 -18.80 16.72
C LEU A 20 16.49 -17.98 15.57
N ALA A 21 16.34 -18.59 14.39
CA ALA A 21 15.72 -17.94 13.23
C ALA A 21 14.28 -17.52 13.53
N LEU A 22 13.49 -18.40 14.16
CA LEU A 22 12.10 -18.09 14.50
C LEU A 22 12.01 -16.95 15.52
N ARG A 23 12.87 -16.91 16.55
CA ARG A 23 12.91 -15.77 17.48
C ARG A 23 13.23 -14.46 16.77
N PHE A 24 14.23 -14.48 15.89
CA PHE A 24 14.60 -13.30 15.10
C PHE A 24 13.44 -12.82 14.23
N PHE A 25 12.87 -13.69 13.40
CA PHE A 25 11.75 -13.32 12.53
C PHE A 25 10.51 -12.93 13.31
N PHE A 26 10.25 -13.56 14.45
CA PHE A 26 9.16 -13.19 15.34
C PHE A 26 9.29 -11.74 15.79
N ILE A 27 10.44 -11.35 16.34
CA ILE A 27 10.65 -9.97 16.81
C ILE A 27 10.66 -9.01 15.61
N TYR A 28 11.39 -9.33 14.54
CA TYR A 28 11.53 -8.49 13.35
C TYR A 28 10.18 -8.12 12.73
N PHE A 29 9.32 -9.11 12.53
CA PHE A 29 8.01 -8.89 11.95
C PHE A 29 7.00 -8.31 12.93
N VAL A 30 7.07 -8.64 14.23
CA VAL A 30 6.20 -8.01 15.24
C VAL A 30 6.48 -6.51 15.32
N VAL A 31 7.76 -6.11 15.36
CA VAL A 31 8.17 -4.70 15.37
C VAL A 31 7.66 -3.94 14.14
N GLN A 32 7.60 -4.59 12.99
CA GLN A 32 7.11 -3.96 11.75
C GLN A 32 5.59 -4.00 11.57
N ALA A 33 4.94 -5.10 11.97
CA ALA A 33 3.52 -5.32 11.70
C ALA A 33 2.62 -4.76 12.79
N VAL A 34 3.08 -4.73 14.05
CA VAL A 34 2.30 -4.22 15.17
C VAL A 34 2.61 -2.73 15.33
N PRO A 35 1.59 -1.86 15.42
CA PRO A 35 1.78 -0.47 15.73
C PRO A 35 2.21 -0.29 17.18
N LEU A 36 3.53 -0.30 17.39
CA LEU A 36 4.16 -0.11 18.69
C LEU A 36 4.58 1.35 18.93
N ASP A 37 4.58 2.19 17.89
CA ASP A 37 4.94 3.59 18.02
C ASP A 37 3.76 4.46 18.46
N TRP A 38 4.06 5.52 19.22
CA TRP A 38 3.06 6.45 19.73
C TRP A 38 2.43 7.31 18.63
N LYS A 39 3.14 7.49 17.50
CA LYS A 39 2.67 8.32 16.36
C LYS A 39 1.42 7.71 15.74
N PHE A 40 1.39 6.38 15.58
CA PHE A 40 0.22 5.65 15.10
C PHE A 40 -0.99 5.91 16.00
N TYR A 41 -0.84 5.80 17.32
CA TYR A 41 -1.96 6.05 18.24
C TYR A 41 -2.37 7.51 18.27
N SER A 42 -1.41 8.44 18.21
CA SER A 42 -1.70 9.87 18.08
C SER A 42 -2.55 10.15 16.84
N HIS A 43 -2.18 9.58 15.68
CA HIS A 43 -2.96 9.68 14.45
C HIS A 43 -4.34 9.03 14.60
N PHE A 44 -4.39 7.79 15.10
CA PHE A 44 -5.64 7.05 15.32
C PHE A 44 -6.65 7.82 16.18
N PHE A 45 -6.19 8.48 17.24
CA PHE A 45 -7.05 9.27 18.12
C PHE A 45 -7.35 10.68 17.60
N SER A 46 -6.57 11.21 16.64
CA SER A 46 -6.87 12.48 15.97
C SER A 46 -7.90 12.35 14.84
N ILE A 47 -8.20 11.14 14.38
CA ILE A 47 -9.19 10.91 13.33
C ILE A 47 -10.56 11.39 13.79
N SER A 48 -11.22 12.18 12.93
CA SER A 48 -12.60 12.60 13.14
C SER A 48 -13.56 11.46 12.79
N TRP A 49 -13.82 10.56 13.74
CA TRP A 49 -14.65 9.37 13.55
C TRP A 49 -16.09 9.65 13.08
N LEU A 50 -16.61 10.86 13.28
CA LEU A 50 -17.91 11.31 12.79
C LEU A 50 -17.86 11.82 11.33
N HIS A 51 -16.68 12.20 10.85
CA HIS A 51 -16.42 12.73 9.51
C HIS A 51 -15.23 11.98 8.89
N LEU A 52 -15.37 10.66 8.75
CA LEU A 52 -14.30 9.79 8.28
C LEU A 52 -13.91 10.10 6.84
N ASN A 53 -12.63 10.42 6.64
CA ASN A 53 -12.01 10.42 5.32
C ASN A 53 -11.46 9.02 5.01
N PHE A 54 -11.55 8.58 3.75
CA PHE A 54 -10.96 7.31 3.34
C PHE A 54 -9.45 7.27 3.59
N TYR A 55 -8.76 8.41 3.46
CA TYR A 55 -7.31 8.50 3.62
C TYR A 55 -6.87 8.26 5.07
N ASP A 56 -7.69 8.63 6.06
CA ASP A 56 -7.43 8.34 7.46
C ASP A 56 -7.34 6.82 7.69
N LEU A 57 -8.29 6.07 7.14
CA LEU A 57 -8.28 4.61 7.23
C LEU A 57 -7.20 3.97 6.34
N PHE A 58 -6.97 4.53 5.15
CA PHE A 58 -5.93 4.06 4.23
C PHE A 58 -4.52 4.25 4.82
N SER A 59 -4.25 5.38 5.46
CA SER A 59 -2.96 5.66 6.12
C SER A 59 -2.70 4.69 7.29
N LEU A 60 -3.72 4.36 8.10
CA LEU A 60 -3.62 3.31 9.11
C LEU A 60 -3.29 1.94 8.51
N SER A 61 -3.89 1.62 7.35
CA SER A 61 -3.61 0.37 6.62
C SER A 61 -2.15 0.28 6.16
N LYS A 62 -1.52 1.44 5.87
CA LYS A 62 -0.13 1.57 5.41
C LYS A 62 0.93 1.68 6.51
N TYR A 63 0.56 1.48 7.77
CA TYR A 63 1.50 1.59 8.90
C TYR A 63 2.87 0.92 8.65
N ALA A 64 3.93 1.67 8.87
CA ALA A 64 5.29 1.16 8.93
C ALA A 64 6.03 1.89 10.05
N PRO A 65 6.85 1.19 10.84
CA PRO A 65 7.54 1.84 11.95
C PRO A 65 8.54 2.88 11.43
N GLN A 66 8.62 4.00 12.13
CA GLN A 66 9.59 5.07 11.86
C GLN A 66 10.53 5.26 13.05
N PHE A 67 11.82 5.05 12.82
CA PHE A 67 12.85 5.19 13.84
C PHE A 67 13.76 6.39 13.53
N PHE A 68 14.05 7.21 14.54
CA PHE A 68 15.03 8.31 14.46
C PHE A 68 14.90 9.22 13.23
N SER A 69 13.67 9.48 12.77
CA SER A 69 13.36 10.25 11.56
C SER A 69 13.92 9.69 10.25
N LEU A 70 14.37 8.43 10.25
CA LEU A 70 14.81 7.73 9.05
C LEU A 70 13.62 7.32 8.19
N THR A 71 13.87 7.17 6.90
CA THR A 71 12.88 6.78 5.90
C THR A 71 13.31 5.51 5.15
N GLY A 72 12.34 4.87 4.51
CA GLY A 72 12.60 3.72 3.64
C GLY A 72 13.24 2.52 4.33
N TYR A 73 14.17 1.86 3.63
CA TYR A 73 14.83 0.62 4.07
C TYR A 73 15.68 0.77 5.33
N ALA A 74 16.08 1.98 5.72
CA ALA A 74 16.83 2.20 6.95
C ALA A 74 16.03 1.75 8.20
N ASN A 75 14.70 1.95 8.19
CA ASN A 75 13.82 1.48 9.26
C ASN A 75 13.80 -0.05 9.36
N TRP A 76 13.96 -0.76 8.25
CA TRP A 76 14.06 -2.23 8.27
C TRP A 76 15.38 -2.69 8.90
N GLY A 77 16.48 -2.00 8.58
CA GLY A 77 17.78 -2.27 9.20
C GLY A 77 17.74 -2.10 10.72
N ILE A 78 17.06 -1.06 11.22
CA ILE A 78 16.85 -0.88 12.66
C ILE A 78 15.96 -1.96 13.24
N ALA A 79 14.85 -2.31 12.59
CA ALA A 79 14.00 -3.40 13.04
C ALA A 79 14.77 -4.73 13.12
N ALA A 80 15.67 -4.99 12.16
CA ALA A 80 16.55 -6.16 12.15
C ALA A 80 17.57 -6.11 13.30
N LEU A 81 18.16 -4.95 13.59
CA LEU A 81 19.07 -4.77 14.72
C LEU A 81 18.36 -5.02 16.06
N ILE A 82 17.16 -4.46 16.24
CA ILE A 82 16.32 -4.70 17.41
C ILE A 82 16.00 -6.20 17.54
N ALA A 83 15.66 -6.86 16.43
CA ALA A 83 15.38 -8.30 16.41
C ALA A 83 16.61 -9.14 16.77
N ALA A 84 17.80 -8.76 16.30
CA ALA A 84 19.05 -9.45 16.62
C ALA A 84 19.37 -9.33 18.13
N ILE A 85 19.36 -8.11 18.67
CA ILE A 85 19.59 -7.84 20.10
C ILE A 85 18.53 -8.58 20.94
N GLY A 86 17.26 -8.48 20.56
CA GLY A 86 16.17 -9.14 21.25
C GLY A 86 16.27 -10.67 21.22
N THR A 87 16.78 -11.26 20.13
CA THR A 87 17.02 -12.71 20.03
C THR A 87 18.12 -13.18 20.97
N VAL A 88 19.21 -12.40 21.06
CA VAL A 88 20.30 -12.66 22.01
C VAL A 88 19.80 -12.53 23.44
N ALA A 89 19.11 -11.44 23.77
CA ALA A 89 18.53 -11.21 25.10
C ALA A 89 17.53 -12.31 25.48
N TRP A 90 16.64 -12.71 24.56
CA TRP A 90 15.71 -13.83 24.76
C TRP A 90 16.46 -15.10 25.16
N SER A 91 17.58 -15.40 24.50
CA SER A 91 18.38 -16.60 24.76
C SER A 91 18.96 -16.63 26.18
N PHE A 92 19.24 -15.48 26.79
CA PHE A 92 19.75 -15.39 28.16
C PHE A 92 18.65 -15.32 29.23
N VAL A 93 17.52 -14.66 28.93
CA VAL A 93 16.44 -14.45 29.91
C VAL A 93 15.52 -15.66 30.02
N GLN A 94 15.49 -16.52 29.00
CA GLN A 94 14.57 -17.63 28.93
C GLN A 94 14.81 -18.69 30.01
N ARG A 95 13.87 -18.78 30.95
CA ARG A 95 13.87 -19.79 32.03
C ARG A 95 13.10 -21.08 31.67
N THR A 96 12.12 -20.97 30.79
CA THR A 96 11.27 -22.10 30.35
C THR A 96 11.14 -22.07 28.83
N GLU A 97 11.08 -23.25 28.20
CA GLU A 97 11.01 -23.34 26.74
C GLU A 97 9.59 -23.02 26.22
N PRO A 98 9.42 -21.99 25.38
CA PRO A 98 8.13 -21.71 24.77
C PRO A 98 7.83 -22.75 23.69
N SER A 99 6.54 -22.95 23.40
CA SER A 99 6.12 -23.70 22.22
C SER A 99 6.44 -22.89 20.96
N TYR A 100 7.41 -23.36 20.15
CA TYR A 100 7.76 -22.73 18.88
C TYR A 100 6.68 -22.89 17.82
N ASP A 101 5.89 -23.97 17.87
CA ASP A 101 4.72 -24.12 17.01
C ASP A 101 3.68 -23.04 17.28
N ALA A 102 3.44 -22.73 18.57
CA ALA A 102 2.57 -21.63 18.96
C ALA A 102 3.15 -20.26 18.52
N LEU A 103 4.46 -20.04 18.69
CA LEU A 103 5.13 -18.80 18.24
C LEU A 103 4.98 -18.60 16.72
N LEU A 104 5.29 -19.63 15.93
CA LEU A 104 5.13 -19.60 14.48
C LEU A 104 3.67 -19.38 14.09
N TYR A 105 2.73 -20.06 14.75
CA TYR A 105 1.31 -19.88 14.51
C TYR A 105 0.87 -18.42 14.70
N TRP A 106 1.20 -17.82 15.85
CA TRP A 106 0.80 -16.44 16.13
C TRP A 106 1.48 -15.42 15.23
N LEU A 107 2.77 -15.63 14.91
CA LEU A 107 3.46 -14.81 13.93
C LEU A 107 2.75 -14.83 12.57
N ARG A 108 2.41 -16.03 12.09
CA ARG A 108 1.65 -16.17 10.83
C ARG A 108 0.28 -15.51 10.90
N VAL A 109 -0.41 -15.58 12.05
CA VAL A 109 -1.70 -14.87 12.23
C VAL A 109 -1.52 -13.37 12.11
N ILE A 110 -0.56 -12.78 12.84
CA ILE A 110 -0.26 -11.33 12.79
C ILE A 110 0.05 -10.90 11.37
N LEU A 111 0.98 -11.61 10.72
CA LEU A 111 1.43 -11.31 9.37
C LEU A 111 0.33 -11.44 8.33
N ARG A 112 -0.53 -12.46 8.46
CA ARG A 112 -1.63 -12.70 7.53
C ARG A 112 -2.66 -11.57 7.58
N TYR A 113 -3.06 -11.15 8.78
CA TYR A 113 -3.98 -10.02 8.92
C TYR A 113 -3.32 -8.71 8.50
N ARG A 114 -2.04 -8.48 8.82
CA ARG A 114 -1.28 -7.30 8.36
C ARG A 114 -1.24 -7.20 6.84
N LEU A 115 -0.87 -8.30 6.17
CA LEU A 115 -0.81 -8.38 4.71
C LEU A 115 -2.20 -8.20 4.10
N ALA A 116 -3.23 -8.83 4.67
CA ALA A 116 -4.61 -8.68 4.20
C ALA A 116 -5.09 -7.22 4.23
N ILE A 117 -4.87 -6.49 5.33
CA ILE A 117 -5.25 -5.07 5.43
C ILE A 117 -4.56 -4.24 4.35
N GLY A 118 -3.25 -4.39 4.18
CA GLY A 118 -2.48 -3.63 3.19
C GLY A 118 -2.95 -3.92 1.77
N ILE A 119 -3.07 -5.19 1.39
CA ILE A 119 -3.46 -5.60 0.03
C ILE A 119 -4.90 -5.20 -0.28
N ILE A 120 -5.84 -5.36 0.66
CA ILE A 120 -7.23 -4.94 0.46
C ILE A 120 -7.31 -3.42 0.31
N ALA A 121 -6.56 -2.66 1.09
CA ALA A 121 -6.57 -1.21 1.02
C ALA A 121 -6.08 -0.67 -0.34
N TYR A 122 -4.98 -1.22 -0.87
CA TYR A 122 -4.52 -0.88 -2.22
C TYR A 122 -5.49 -1.37 -3.29
N GLY A 123 -6.08 -2.55 -3.12
CA GLY A 123 -7.09 -3.07 -4.03
C GLY A 123 -8.34 -2.19 -4.08
N LEU A 124 -8.76 -1.60 -2.96
CA LEU A 124 -9.91 -0.70 -2.90
C LEU A 124 -9.68 0.63 -3.65
N ILE A 125 -8.50 1.25 -3.52
CA ILE A 125 -8.18 2.50 -4.24
C ILE A 125 -7.92 2.29 -5.74
N LYS A 126 -7.78 1.05 -6.20
CA LYS A 126 -7.78 0.67 -7.62
C LYS A 126 -9.17 0.29 -8.12
N LEU A 127 -9.93 -0.46 -7.30
CA LEU A 127 -11.32 -0.82 -7.60
C LEU A 127 -12.21 0.41 -7.73
N PHE A 128 -11.95 1.43 -6.91
CA PHE A 128 -12.50 2.76 -7.06
C PHE A 128 -11.35 3.65 -7.53
N PRO A 129 -11.23 3.97 -8.84
CA PRO A 129 -10.05 4.59 -9.50
C PRO A 129 -9.53 5.90 -8.87
N LEU A 130 -8.93 5.78 -7.68
CA LEU A 130 -8.38 6.86 -6.88
C LEU A 130 -6.85 6.83 -6.94
N GLN A 131 -6.25 5.66 -7.20
CA GLN A 131 -4.81 5.54 -7.31
C GLN A 131 -4.31 6.15 -8.63
N MET A 132 -4.92 5.78 -9.76
CA MET A 132 -4.48 6.19 -11.10
C MET A 132 -5.62 6.89 -11.85
N PRO A 133 -5.95 8.15 -11.48
CA PRO A 133 -7.05 8.85 -12.10
C PRO A 133 -6.82 9.02 -13.61
N TYR A 134 -7.93 9.16 -14.34
CA TYR A 134 -7.89 9.38 -15.79
C TYR A 134 -7.01 10.60 -16.12
N PRO A 135 -6.14 10.54 -17.15
CA PRO A 135 -5.27 11.66 -17.52
C PRO A 135 -6.08 12.94 -17.75
N SER A 136 -5.64 14.06 -17.18
CA SER A 136 -6.28 15.35 -17.42
C SER A 136 -6.09 15.81 -18.87
N LEU A 137 -6.89 16.76 -19.33
CA LEU A 137 -6.74 17.29 -20.70
C LEU A 137 -5.35 17.92 -20.89
N SER A 138 -4.82 18.51 -19.82
CA SER A 138 -3.46 19.05 -19.75
C SER A 138 -2.43 17.97 -19.97
N ASN A 139 -2.53 16.83 -19.26
CA ASN A 139 -1.63 15.70 -19.47
C ASN A 139 -1.78 15.10 -20.89
N LEU A 140 -2.98 15.03 -21.45
CA LEU A 140 -3.17 14.55 -22.84
C LEU A 140 -2.54 15.48 -23.90
N HIS A 141 -2.27 16.74 -23.57
CA HIS A 141 -1.60 17.72 -24.43
C HIS A 141 -0.13 17.98 -24.07
N THR A 142 0.40 17.30 -23.06
CA THR A 142 1.83 17.29 -22.70
C THR A 142 2.59 16.34 -23.63
N ASN A 143 3.83 16.68 -24.02
CA ASN A 143 4.61 15.76 -24.85
C ASN A 143 5.00 14.52 -24.03
N TYR A 144 5.00 13.35 -24.66
CA TYR A 144 5.31 12.10 -23.99
C TYR A 144 6.70 12.11 -23.31
N GLY A 145 7.68 12.78 -23.91
CA GLY A 145 9.05 12.91 -23.38
C GLY A 145 9.18 13.83 -22.16
N ASP A 146 8.15 14.63 -21.87
CA ASP A 146 8.12 15.57 -20.73
C ASP A 146 7.53 14.90 -19.47
N PHE A 147 7.24 13.59 -19.53
CA PHE A 147 6.75 12.82 -18.39
C PHE A 147 7.85 12.03 -17.70
N HIS A 148 7.83 12.04 -16.38
CA HIS A 148 8.55 11.06 -15.58
C HIS A 148 8.01 9.64 -15.80
N ALA A 149 8.87 8.65 -15.63
CA ALA A 149 8.53 7.24 -15.86
C ALA A 149 7.30 6.77 -15.05
N TRP A 150 7.20 7.14 -13.77
CA TRP A 150 6.03 6.81 -12.95
C TRP A 150 4.73 7.39 -13.52
N LYS A 151 4.76 8.62 -14.05
CA LYS A 151 3.58 9.32 -14.59
C LYS A 151 3.09 8.62 -15.85
N ILE A 152 4.02 8.17 -16.71
CA ILE A 152 3.73 7.33 -17.88
C ILE A 152 3.03 6.03 -17.46
N TYR A 153 3.55 5.34 -16.44
CA TYR A 153 2.96 4.11 -15.93
C TYR A 153 1.53 4.34 -15.41
N PHE A 154 1.34 5.39 -14.61
CA PHE A 154 0.02 5.77 -14.08
C PHE A 154 -0.97 6.13 -15.20
N HIS A 155 -0.55 6.87 -16.23
CA HIS A 155 -1.42 7.19 -17.37
C HIS A 155 -1.77 5.96 -18.22
N THR A 156 -0.82 5.03 -18.37
CA THR A 156 -1.05 3.79 -19.13
C THR A 156 -2.17 2.96 -18.52
N ILE A 157 -2.22 2.88 -17.19
CA ILE A 157 -3.30 2.18 -16.48
C ILE A 157 -4.56 3.05 -16.39
N GLY A 158 -4.42 4.32 -15.99
CA GLY A 158 -5.53 5.24 -15.72
C GLY A 158 -6.37 5.61 -16.95
N ILE A 159 -5.81 5.53 -18.18
CA ILE A 159 -6.58 5.73 -19.41
C ILE A 159 -7.62 4.63 -19.63
N THR A 160 -7.40 3.44 -19.08
CA THR A 160 -8.32 2.30 -19.13
C THR A 160 -8.76 1.93 -17.72
N GLN A 161 -9.61 2.76 -17.11
CA GLN A 161 -10.05 2.59 -15.72
C GLN A 161 -10.62 1.19 -15.41
N GLY A 162 -11.28 0.53 -16.36
CA GLY A 162 -11.74 -0.86 -16.18
C GLY A 162 -10.63 -1.87 -15.91
N TYR A 163 -9.43 -1.65 -16.46
CA TYR A 163 -8.25 -2.47 -16.17
C TYR A 163 -7.73 -2.19 -14.75
N GLU A 164 -7.65 -0.93 -14.32
CA GLU A 164 -7.32 -0.58 -12.93
C GLU A 164 -8.28 -1.26 -11.94
N GLN A 165 -9.59 -1.22 -12.23
CA GLN A 165 -10.62 -1.85 -11.39
C GLN A 165 -10.43 -3.37 -11.30
N PHE A 166 -10.12 -4.02 -12.43
CA PHE A 166 -9.80 -5.44 -12.47
C PHE A 166 -8.57 -5.77 -11.62
N LEU A 167 -7.49 -4.97 -11.73
CA LEU A 167 -6.30 -5.11 -10.90
C LEU A 167 -6.64 -4.99 -9.40
N GLY A 168 -7.49 -4.02 -9.04
CA GLY A 168 -7.98 -3.84 -7.68
C GLY A 168 -8.80 -5.03 -7.16
N LEU A 169 -9.67 -5.59 -8.00
CA LEU A 169 -10.45 -6.79 -7.67
C LEU A 169 -9.54 -7.99 -7.38
N VAL A 170 -8.49 -8.21 -8.18
CA VAL A 170 -7.52 -9.30 -7.97
C VAL A 170 -6.82 -9.15 -6.61
N GLU A 171 -6.41 -7.94 -6.23
CA GLU A 171 -5.82 -7.67 -4.91
C GLU A 171 -6.82 -7.93 -3.78
N ILE A 172 -8.05 -7.42 -3.88
CA ILE A 172 -9.08 -7.64 -2.85
C ILE A 172 -9.34 -9.14 -2.68
N LEU A 173 -9.50 -9.89 -3.76
CA LEU A 173 -9.70 -11.34 -3.71
C LEU A 173 -8.52 -12.04 -3.02
N ALA A 174 -7.28 -11.68 -3.38
CA ALA A 174 -6.09 -12.25 -2.74
C ALA A 174 -6.02 -11.93 -1.24
N GLY A 175 -6.35 -10.69 -0.85
CA GLY A 175 -6.43 -10.28 0.55
C GLY A 175 -7.55 -10.97 1.34
N VAL A 176 -8.72 -11.19 0.72
CA VAL A 176 -9.83 -11.95 1.33
C VAL A 176 -9.44 -13.42 1.57
N LEU A 177 -8.70 -14.04 0.64
CA LEU A 177 -8.16 -15.39 0.84
C LEU A 177 -7.21 -15.47 2.03
N LEU A 178 -6.54 -14.39 2.41
CA LEU A 178 -5.73 -14.35 3.63
C LEU A 178 -6.57 -14.32 4.90
N ILE A 179 -7.85 -13.95 4.87
CA ILE A 179 -8.67 -13.93 6.10
C ILE A 179 -8.88 -15.37 6.62
N PHE A 180 -9.01 -16.33 5.70
CA PHE A 180 -9.22 -17.73 6.02
C PHE A 180 -7.90 -18.51 6.04
N ARG A 181 -7.65 -19.23 7.15
CA ARG A 181 -6.40 -19.96 7.34
C ARG A 181 -6.11 -20.99 6.25
N ASN A 182 -7.16 -21.62 5.71
CA ASN A 182 -7.07 -22.70 4.74
C ASN A 182 -6.68 -22.20 3.34
N THR A 183 -6.89 -20.92 3.05
CA THR A 183 -6.62 -20.32 1.73
C THR A 183 -5.41 -19.40 1.71
N THR A 184 -4.69 -19.30 2.84
CA THR A 184 -3.50 -18.44 3.00
C THR A 184 -2.50 -18.65 1.86
N THR A 185 -2.19 -19.91 1.54
CA THR A 185 -1.20 -20.27 0.51
C THR A 185 -1.59 -19.78 -0.89
N PHE A 186 -2.88 -19.84 -1.25
CA PHE A 186 -3.37 -19.32 -2.52
C PHE A 186 -3.32 -17.80 -2.55
N GLY A 187 -3.78 -17.15 -1.48
CA GLY A 187 -3.72 -15.69 -1.35
C GLY A 187 -2.28 -15.16 -1.45
N THR A 188 -1.33 -15.78 -0.72
CA THR A 188 0.08 -15.38 -0.80
C THR A 188 0.70 -15.70 -2.14
N GLY A 189 0.34 -16.81 -2.80
CA GLY A 189 0.79 -17.12 -4.16
C GLY A 189 0.37 -16.06 -5.18
N ILE A 190 -0.90 -15.62 -5.13
CA ILE A 190 -1.39 -14.53 -5.99
C ILE A 190 -0.65 -13.22 -5.67
N ILE A 191 -0.48 -12.88 -4.39
CA ILE A 191 0.24 -11.67 -3.97
C ILE A 191 1.70 -11.69 -4.43
N LEU A 192 2.39 -12.84 -4.37
CA LEU A 192 3.77 -12.96 -4.85
C LEU A 192 3.89 -12.69 -6.35
N GLY A 193 2.96 -13.23 -7.16
CA GLY A 193 2.95 -12.94 -8.60
C GLY A 193 2.54 -11.50 -8.89
N PHE A 194 1.44 -11.05 -8.29
CA PHE A 194 0.81 -9.77 -8.57
C PHE A 194 1.55 -8.60 -7.91
N THR A 195 1.64 -8.58 -6.59
CA THR A 195 2.34 -7.53 -5.84
C THR A 195 3.85 -7.60 -6.04
N GLY A 196 4.40 -8.77 -6.37
CA GLY A 196 5.79 -8.88 -6.86
C GLY A 196 6.01 -8.12 -8.17
N ASN A 197 5.06 -8.18 -9.10
CA ASN A 197 5.10 -7.36 -10.32
C ASN A 197 4.94 -5.87 -10.00
N VAL A 198 4.03 -5.51 -9.06
CA VAL A 198 3.91 -4.12 -8.57
C VAL A 198 5.22 -3.60 -7.97
N LEU A 199 5.92 -4.42 -7.18
CA LEU A 199 7.25 -4.08 -6.66
C LEU A 199 8.25 -3.82 -7.78
N ALA A 200 8.29 -4.70 -8.79
CA ALA A 200 9.16 -4.53 -9.95
C ALA A 200 8.83 -3.23 -10.71
N ALA A 201 7.55 -2.93 -10.91
CA ALA A 201 7.10 -1.69 -11.54
C ALA A 201 7.49 -0.46 -10.70
N ASN A 202 7.32 -0.51 -9.38
CA ASN A 202 7.71 0.60 -8.49
C ASN A 202 9.21 0.91 -8.58
N ILE A 203 10.06 -0.10 -8.73
CA ILE A 203 11.51 0.07 -8.91
C ILE A 203 11.82 0.58 -10.32
N ALA A 204 11.22 -0.02 -11.35
CA ALA A 204 11.53 0.30 -12.75
C ALA A 204 11.05 1.69 -13.18
N TYR A 205 9.91 2.13 -12.66
CA TYR A 205 9.30 3.42 -13.00
C TYR A 205 9.55 4.50 -11.94
N ASP A 206 10.27 4.19 -10.85
CA ASP A 206 10.51 5.09 -9.71
C ASP A 206 9.21 5.69 -9.14
N ALA A 207 8.25 4.82 -8.84
CA ALA A 207 6.90 5.23 -8.40
C ALA A 207 6.81 5.57 -6.90
N GLY A 208 7.94 5.56 -6.16
CA GLY A 208 8.02 5.99 -4.76
C GLY A 208 7.46 5.03 -3.70
N GLU A 209 6.89 3.89 -4.10
CA GLU A 209 6.22 2.91 -3.21
C GLU A 209 6.99 1.57 -3.08
N GLN A 210 8.23 1.51 -3.56
CA GLN A 210 9.05 0.30 -3.58
C GLN A 210 9.26 -0.30 -2.18
N VAL A 211 9.49 0.53 -1.16
CA VAL A 211 9.73 0.07 0.22
C VAL A 211 8.49 -0.64 0.77
N TYR A 212 7.31 -0.02 0.64
CA TYR A 212 6.09 -0.62 1.18
C TYR A 212 5.66 -1.86 0.38
N SER A 213 5.76 -1.83 -0.95
CA SER A 213 5.50 -3.02 -1.77
C SER A 213 6.49 -4.17 -1.46
N ALA A 214 7.76 -3.88 -1.21
CA ALA A 214 8.74 -4.87 -0.78
C ALA A 214 8.38 -5.46 0.59
N TYR A 215 7.87 -4.64 1.52
CA TYR A 215 7.40 -5.09 2.82
C TYR A 215 6.28 -6.11 2.67
N LEU A 216 5.24 -5.80 1.88
CA LEU A 216 4.14 -6.73 1.62
C LEU A 216 4.61 -8.04 0.97
N VAL A 217 5.51 -7.94 -0.03
CA VAL A 217 6.11 -9.12 -0.68
C VAL A 217 6.92 -9.95 0.33
N SER A 218 7.69 -9.32 1.22
CA SER A 218 8.47 -10.04 2.24
C SER A 218 7.58 -10.84 3.21
N ILE A 219 6.42 -10.28 3.58
CA ILE A 219 5.42 -10.99 4.38
C ILE A 219 4.81 -12.15 3.58
N ALA A 220 4.46 -11.91 2.31
CA ALA A 220 3.92 -12.94 1.45
C ALA A 220 4.90 -14.12 1.27
N VAL A 221 6.20 -13.82 1.07
CA VAL A 221 7.27 -14.83 0.99
C VAL A 221 7.33 -15.63 2.28
N PHE A 222 7.36 -14.96 3.45
CA PHE A 222 7.43 -15.64 4.74
C PHE A 222 6.23 -16.57 4.96
N LEU A 223 5.02 -16.10 4.66
CA LEU A 223 3.80 -16.89 4.81
C LEU A 223 3.72 -18.05 3.81
N PHE A 224 4.16 -17.85 2.56
CA PHE A 224 4.17 -18.87 1.51
C PHE A 224 5.24 -19.95 1.77
N ALA A 225 6.42 -19.56 2.26
CA ALA A 225 7.54 -20.45 2.59
C ALA A 225 7.14 -21.59 3.53
N TYR A 226 6.17 -21.36 4.42
CA TYR A 226 5.63 -22.39 5.31
C TYR A 226 5.00 -23.59 4.57
N ASP A 227 4.45 -23.38 3.37
CA ASP A 227 3.79 -24.42 2.58
C ASP A 227 4.65 -24.91 1.41
N VAL A 228 5.78 -24.26 1.10
CA VAL A 228 6.68 -24.62 -0.01
C VAL A 228 7.13 -26.08 0.01
N PRO A 229 7.61 -26.68 1.13
CA PRO A 229 8.03 -28.09 1.11
C PRO A 229 6.89 -29.05 0.75
N ARG A 230 5.67 -28.73 1.18
CA ARG A 230 4.48 -29.54 0.86
C ARG A 230 4.06 -29.37 -0.59
N LEU A 231 4.04 -28.14 -1.08
CA LEU A 231 3.73 -27.87 -2.49
C LEU A 231 4.76 -28.52 -3.42
N TYR A 232 6.04 -28.49 -3.06
CA TYR A 232 7.10 -29.15 -3.82
C TYR A 232 6.91 -30.67 -3.83
N ASN A 233 6.65 -31.28 -2.68
CA ASN A 233 6.39 -32.71 -2.61
C ASN A 233 5.16 -33.12 -3.42
N LEU A 234 4.09 -32.33 -3.40
CA LEU A 234 2.85 -32.61 -4.10
C LEU A 234 2.95 -32.38 -5.62
N LEU A 235 3.47 -31.21 -6.03
CA LEU A 235 3.41 -30.74 -7.42
C LEU A 235 4.64 -31.14 -8.25
N VAL A 236 5.81 -31.27 -7.60
CA VAL A 236 7.08 -31.57 -8.30
C VAL A 236 7.49 -33.02 -8.08
N GLN A 237 7.42 -33.51 -6.84
CA GLN A 237 7.75 -34.91 -6.55
C GLN A 237 6.57 -35.87 -6.72
N GLU A 238 5.36 -35.34 -6.95
CA GLU A 238 4.12 -36.13 -7.13
C GLU A 238 3.85 -37.11 -5.98
N LYS A 239 4.32 -36.76 -4.77
CA LYS A 239 4.13 -37.58 -3.57
C LYS A 239 2.86 -37.20 -2.86
N TYR A 240 2.15 -38.22 -2.36
CA TYR A 240 1.03 -38.03 -1.45
C TYR A 240 1.46 -37.14 -0.29
N THR A 241 0.86 -35.95 -0.20
CA THR A 241 1.22 -34.93 0.77
C THR A 241 -0.02 -34.52 1.54
N LEU A 242 0.06 -34.62 2.86
CA LEU A 242 -1.03 -34.20 3.74
C LEU A 242 -1.02 -32.67 3.88
N ALA A 243 -2.22 -32.09 3.80
CA ALA A 243 -2.43 -30.69 4.14
C ALA A 243 -2.02 -30.42 5.60
N ASN A 244 -1.80 -29.14 5.92
CA ASN A 244 -1.36 -28.76 7.25
C ASN A 244 -2.28 -29.29 8.36
N LYS A 245 -1.69 -29.98 9.33
CA LYS A 245 -2.41 -30.57 10.47
C LYS A 245 -2.48 -29.67 11.70
N PHE A 246 -1.79 -28.52 11.69
CA PHE A 246 -1.79 -27.62 12.85
C PHE A 246 -3.17 -26.99 13.05
N ASP A 247 -3.95 -27.61 13.93
CA ASP A 247 -5.24 -27.10 14.39
C ASP A 247 -5.10 -26.65 15.84
N PRO A 248 -4.95 -25.35 16.10
CA PRO A 248 -4.77 -24.84 17.45
C PRO A 248 -6.02 -25.13 18.29
N ILE A 249 -5.84 -25.90 19.36
CA ILE A 249 -6.88 -26.15 20.35
C ILE A 249 -6.89 -24.98 21.34
N PHE A 250 -7.92 -24.15 21.28
CA PHE A 250 -8.12 -23.07 22.23
C PHE A 250 -8.92 -23.59 23.43
N SER A 251 -8.26 -23.82 24.56
CA SER A 251 -8.92 -24.20 25.82
C SER A 251 -9.50 -22.98 26.54
N ASP A 252 -8.85 -21.83 26.43
CA ASP A 252 -9.24 -20.59 27.12
C ASP A 252 -10.46 -19.90 26.46
N LYS A 253 -11.50 -19.66 27.27
CA LYS A 253 -12.74 -18.97 26.86
C LYS A 253 -12.52 -17.49 26.54
N ASN A 254 -11.61 -16.81 27.24
CA ASN A 254 -11.32 -15.39 27.02
C ASN A 254 -10.59 -15.18 25.69
N LEU A 255 -9.63 -16.06 25.39
CA LEU A 255 -8.91 -16.03 24.11
C LEU A 255 -9.85 -16.28 22.91
N LYS A 256 -10.86 -17.15 23.07
CA LYS A 256 -11.92 -17.33 22.07
C LYS A 256 -12.73 -16.05 21.84
N LYS A 257 -13.17 -15.38 22.91
CA LYS A 257 -13.91 -14.11 22.82
C LYS A 257 -13.08 -13.02 22.15
N LEU A 258 -11.82 -12.85 22.56
CA LEU A 258 -10.90 -11.88 21.97
C LEU A 258 -10.72 -12.12 20.47
N ARG A 259 -10.51 -13.37 20.05
CA ARG A 259 -10.38 -13.72 18.63
C ARG A 259 -11.63 -13.37 17.82
N VAL A 260 -12.83 -13.63 18.36
CA VAL A 260 -14.09 -13.26 17.69
C VAL A 260 -14.21 -11.74 17.60
N GLY A 261 -13.90 -11.01 18.67
CA GLY A 261 -13.89 -9.55 18.70
C GLY A 261 -12.93 -8.95 17.66
N LEU A 262 -11.68 -9.42 17.62
CA LEU A 262 -10.68 -8.96 16.64
C LEU A 262 -11.08 -9.25 15.19
N ARG A 263 -11.73 -10.38 14.93
CA ARG A 263 -12.26 -10.70 13.60
C ARG A 263 -13.41 -9.78 13.21
N ALA A 264 -14.35 -9.54 14.13
CA ALA A 264 -15.46 -8.62 13.90
C ALA A 264 -14.92 -7.20 13.65
N PHE A 265 -13.98 -6.74 14.48
CA PHE A 265 -13.30 -5.45 14.29
C PHE A 265 -12.61 -5.34 12.93
N PHE A 266 -11.86 -6.36 12.53
CA PHE A 266 -11.21 -6.39 11.21
C PHE A 266 -12.23 -6.28 10.08
N VAL A 267 -13.33 -7.03 10.14
CA VAL A 267 -14.37 -7.00 9.10
C VAL A 267 -15.03 -5.62 9.06
N ILE A 268 -15.36 -5.04 10.22
CA ILE A 268 -15.92 -3.69 10.31
C ILE A 268 -14.93 -2.67 9.73
N PHE A 269 -13.64 -2.76 10.06
CA PHE A 269 -12.61 -1.87 9.52
C PHE A 269 -12.54 -1.95 7.99
N VAL A 270 -12.51 -3.16 7.42
CA VAL A 270 -12.48 -3.35 5.95
C VAL A 270 -13.75 -2.81 5.29
N LEU A 271 -14.93 -3.00 5.90
CA LEU A 271 -16.19 -2.46 5.39
C LEU A 271 -16.21 -0.93 5.44
N LEU A 272 -15.77 -0.33 6.55
CA LEU A 272 -15.66 1.12 6.69
C LEU A 272 -14.67 1.71 5.67
N LEU A 273 -13.52 1.06 5.48
CA LEU A 273 -12.56 1.45 4.46
C LEU A 273 -13.20 1.38 3.06
N GLY A 274 -13.89 0.29 2.72
CA GLY A 274 -14.56 0.16 1.43
C GLY A 274 -15.64 1.23 1.19
N ILE A 275 -16.48 1.50 2.20
CA ILE A 275 -17.55 2.51 2.13
C ILE A 275 -16.96 3.91 1.97
N THR A 276 -15.96 4.26 2.77
CA THR A 276 -15.32 5.59 2.72
C THR A 276 -14.56 5.79 1.42
N THR A 277 -13.84 4.77 0.92
CA THR A 277 -13.16 4.84 -0.39
C THR A 277 -14.16 5.03 -1.53
N TYR A 278 -15.28 4.31 -1.53
CA TYR A 278 -16.35 4.50 -2.52
C TYR A 278 -16.99 5.89 -2.43
N ALA A 279 -17.27 6.36 -1.21
CA ALA A 279 -17.84 7.68 -0.98
C ALA A 279 -16.90 8.78 -1.48
N ASN A 280 -15.58 8.66 -1.26
CA ASN A 280 -14.59 9.59 -1.77
C ASN A 280 -14.56 9.57 -3.31
N TYR A 281 -14.49 8.40 -3.93
CA TYR A 281 -14.52 8.26 -5.39
C TYR A 281 -15.70 8.98 -6.06
N ASN A 282 -16.88 8.93 -5.45
CA ASN A 282 -18.08 9.58 -6.01
C ASN A 282 -18.18 11.08 -5.70
N ASN A 283 -17.75 11.52 -4.52
CA ASN A 283 -18.08 12.86 -4.01
C ASN A 283 -16.88 13.80 -3.91
N GLU A 284 -15.66 13.27 -3.78
CA GLU A 284 -14.48 14.06 -3.48
C GLU A 284 -13.24 13.48 -4.17
N PRO A 285 -12.76 14.08 -5.29
CA PRO A 285 -11.54 13.62 -5.95
C PRO A 285 -10.37 13.59 -4.96
N TYR A 286 -9.54 12.54 -4.99
CA TYR A 286 -8.39 12.40 -4.09
C TYR A 286 -7.18 13.23 -4.57
N LYS A 287 -6.73 13.01 -5.81
CA LYS A 287 -5.49 13.57 -6.37
C LYS A 287 -5.66 14.88 -7.13
N ILE A 288 -6.90 15.23 -7.45
CA ILE A 288 -7.25 16.34 -8.35
C ILE A 288 -8.04 17.38 -7.53
N PRO A 289 -7.96 18.69 -7.84
CA PRO A 289 -8.78 19.71 -7.18
C PRO A 289 -10.28 19.38 -7.17
N LYS A 290 -10.95 19.63 -6.03
CA LYS A 290 -12.40 19.48 -5.87
C LYS A 290 -13.19 20.68 -6.39
N THR A 291 -12.60 21.88 -6.34
CA THR A 291 -13.26 23.10 -6.79
C THR A 291 -13.53 23.03 -8.29
N PRO A 292 -14.77 23.26 -8.75
CA PRO A 292 -15.08 23.28 -10.18
C PRO A 292 -14.26 24.32 -10.94
N GLY A 293 -13.91 23.98 -12.18
CA GLY A 293 -13.27 24.90 -13.10
C GLY A 293 -14.23 26.01 -13.54
N LEU A 294 -13.70 26.92 -14.36
CA LEU A 294 -14.51 28.01 -14.90
C LEU A 294 -15.66 27.44 -15.77
N LYS A 295 -16.89 27.86 -15.46
CA LYS A 295 -18.10 27.29 -16.08
C LYS A 295 -18.09 27.53 -17.60
N GLY A 296 -18.25 26.45 -18.37
CA GLY A 296 -18.31 26.49 -19.83
C GLY A 296 -16.96 26.73 -20.51
N SER A 297 -15.84 26.74 -19.78
CA SER A 297 -14.52 26.95 -20.36
C SER A 297 -13.72 25.67 -20.60
N TYR A 298 -14.15 24.49 -20.12
CA TYR A 298 -13.38 23.25 -20.28
C TYR A 298 -12.98 23.00 -21.74
N GLY A 299 -11.68 22.86 -22.00
CA GLY A 299 -11.17 22.62 -23.35
C GLY A 299 -9.74 23.10 -23.58
N PHE A 300 -9.25 22.80 -24.79
CA PHE A 300 -7.96 23.24 -25.29
C PHE A 300 -8.13 24.46 -26.21
N TYR A 301 -7.36 25.52 -25.97
CA TYR A 301 -7.47 26.80 -26.68
C TYR A 301 -6.13 27.20 -27.27
N ASN A 302 -6.12 27.45 -28.58
CA ASN A 302 -4.99 28.09 -29.25
C ASN A 302 -5.05 29.61 -29.05
N VAL A 303 -3.96 30.21 -28.57
CA VAL A 303 -3.88 31.66 -28.32
C VAL A 303 -3.69 32.40 -29.64
N LYS A 304 -4.78 32.97 -30.17
CA LYS A 304 -4.78 33.75 -31.42
C LYS A 304 -4.12 35.12 -31.26
N GLU A 305 -4.44 35.84 -30.18
CA GLU A 305 -3.88 37.16 -29.86
C GLU A 305 -3.37 37.13 -28.42
N PHE A 306 -2.15 37.62 -28.19
CA PHE A 306 -1.54 37.72 -26.88
C PHE A 306 -1.01 39.13 -26.65
N LYS A 307 -1.43 39.77 -25.57
CA LYS A 307 -1.00 41.12 -25.18
C LYS A 307 -0.35 41.08 -23.80
N LEU A 308 0.87 41.60 -23.71
CA LEU A 308 1.58 41.77 -22.44
C LEU A 308 1.88 43.25 -22.26
N ASN A 309 1.41 43.85 -21.17
CA ASN A 309 1.55 45.29 -20.89
C ASN A 309 1.09 46.18 -22.06
N GLY A 310 -0.04 45.83 -22.69
CA GLY A 310 -0.60 46.56 -23.84
C GLY A 310 0.09 46.31 -25.19
N LYS A 311 1.23 45.61 -25.21
CA LYS A 311 1.96 45.26 -26.44
C LYS A 311 1.49 43.89 -26.96
N THR A 312 1.00 43.85 -28.19
CA THR A 312 0.69 42.60 -28.88
C THR A 312 1.97 41.86 -29.24
N LEU A 313 2.11 40.61 -28.78
CA LEU A 313 3.20 39.72 -29.18
C LEU A 313 2.71 38.78 -30.28
N PRO A 314 3.31 38.81 -31.49
CA PRO A 314 2.92 37.92 -32.58
C PRO A 314 3.21 36.45 -32.20
N TYR A 315 2.56 35.52 -32.90
CA TYR A 315 2.79 34.09 -32.69
C TYR A 315 4.28 33.74 -32.80
N SER A 316 4.81 33.06 -31.78
CA SER A 316 6.16 32.53 -31.77
C SER A 316 6.20 31.29 -30.90
N ALA A 317 6.79 30.22 -31.42
CA ALA A 317 6.99 28.96 -30.72
C ALA A 317 8.21 28.98 -29.78
N THR A 318 9.04 30.02 -29.86
CA THR A 318 10.31 30.14 -29.13
C THR A 318 10.35 31.32 -28.17
N ASN A 319 9.34 32.20 -28.19
CA ASN A 319 9.28 33.33 -27.27
C ASN A 319 8.86 32.84 -25.86
N PRO A 320 9.70 33.03 -24.82
CA PRO A 320 9.44 32.53 -23.47
C PRO A 320 8.32 33.30 -22.75
N ASP A 321 8.01 34.53 -23.18
CA ASP A 321 7.03 35.42 -22.52
C ASP A 321 5.64 35.32 -23.17
N ARG A 322 5.46 34.45 -24.17
CA ARG A 322 4.20 34.30 -24.91
C ARG A 322 3.56 32.94 -24.68
N TRP A 323 2.29 32.96 -24.31
CA TRP A 323 1.48 31.75 -24.22
C TRP A 323 1.12 31.22 -25.62
N GLN A 324 1.36 29.93 -25.85
CA GLN A 324 1.07 29.25 -27.11
C GLN A 324 -0.36 28.70 -27.11
N ASN A 325 -0.70 27.96 -26.07
CA ASN A 325 -2.02 27.40 -25.83
C ASN A 325 -2.35 27.48 -24.33
N VAL A 326 -3.63 27.31 -24.05
CA VAL A 326 -4.20 27.27 -22.70
C VAL A 326 -5.16 26.10 -22.63
N VAL A 327 -5.09 25.32 -21.57
CA VAL A 327 -6.06 24.28 -21.24
C VAL A 327 -6.79 24.71 -19.98
N PHE A 328 -8.12 24.69 -20.05
CA PHE A 328 -8.98 24.82 -18.87
C PHE A 328 -9.52 23.44 -18.51
N GLU A 329 -9.30 23.02 -17.28
CA GLU A 329 -9.79 21.74 -16.77
C GLU A 329 -11.23 21.82 -16.25
N LYS A 330 -11.81 20.65 -15.94
CA LYS A 330 -13.14 20.56 -15.31
C LYS A 330 -13.14 21.04 -13.86
N TRP A 331 -11.98 21.09 -13.24
CA TRP A 331 -11.71 21.58 -11.89
C TRP A 331 -10.84 22.85 -11.98
N ALA A 332 -10.51 23.45 -10.83
CA ALA A 332 -9.82 24.73 -10.72
C ALA A 332 -8.32 24.68 -11.10
N THR A 333 -8.01 24.15 -12.29
CA THR A 333 -6.68 24.12 -12.90
C THR A 333 -6.70 24.79 -14.28
N ILE A 334 -5.64 25.55 -14.57
CA ILE A 334 -5.30 26.07 -15.88
C ILE A 334 -3.87 25.64 -16.23
N SER A 335 -3.66 25.13 -17.43
CA SER A 335 -2.33 24.78 -17.93
C SER A 335 -1.98 25.65 -19.13
N ILE A 336 -0.73 26.08 -19.22
CA ILE A 336 -0.29 27.06 -20.22
C ILE A 336 0.99 26.54 -20.85
N LYS A 337 1.02 26.45 -22.17
CA LYS A 337 2.26 26.15 -22.90
C LYS A 337 3.04 27.44 -23.17
N ILE A 338 4.27 27.51 -22.67
CA ILE A 338 5.22 28.59 -22.93
C ILE A 338 6.57 28.00 -23.36
N ALA A 339 7.35 28.75 -24.14
CA ALA A 339 8.68 28.32 -24.59
C ALA A 339 9.75 28.59 -23.52
N LYS A 340 9.48 28.18 -22.27
CA LYS A 340 10.35 28.43 -21.13
C LYS A 340 10.59 27.12 -20.39
N PRO A 341 11.84 26.78 -20.05
CA PRO A 341 12.13 25.66 -19.17
C PRO A 341 11.40 25.84 -17.82
N ILE A 342 10.68 24.82 -17.38
CA ILE A 342 10.09 24.76 -16.05
C ILE A 342 10.95 23.84 -15.18
N LYS A 343 10.96 24.10 -13.87
CA LYS A 343 11.55 23.14 -12.93
C LYS A 343 10.53 22.00 -12.77
N PRO A 344 10.87 20.75 -13.16
CA PRO A 344 9.94 19.64 -13.04
C PRO A 344 9.56 19.42 -11.57
N ASP A 345 8.30 19.10 -11.33
CA ASP A 345 7.84 18.63 -10.03
C ASP A 345 8.22 17.15 -9.89
N THR A 346 9.23 16.87 -9.08
CA THR A 346 9.77 15.51 -8.89
C THR A 346 8.95 14.66 -7.92
N THR A 347 7.81 15.15 -7.42
CA THR A 347 6.91 14.36 -6.58
C THR A 347 6.08 13.38 -7.42
N THR A 348 5.44 12.42 -6.77
CA THR A 348 4.56 11.42 -7.41
C THR A 348 3.09 11.85 -7.43
N GLY A 349 2.78 13.07 -6.96
CA GLY A 349 1.41 13.54 -6.77
C GLY A 349 0.56 12.61 -5.87
N ASP A 350 1.22 11.83 -5.02
CA ASP A 350 0.59 10.90 -4.07
C ASP A 350 0.59 11.52 -2.67
N GLY A 351 -0.58 11.52 -2.04
CA GLY A 351 -0.80 12.14 -0.74
C GLY A 351 -2.20 12.74 -0.64
N TYR A 352 -2.69 12.86 0.59
CA TYR A 352 -3.93 13.56 0.86
C TYR A 352 -3.67 15.03 1.15
N TYR A 353 -4.40 15.88 0.44
CA TYR A 353 -4.37 17.31 0.62
C TYR A 353 -5.78 17.85 0.74
N GLU A 354 -6.04 18.57 1.83
CA GLU A 354 -7.34 19.18 2.09
C GLU A 354 -7.60 20.38 1.16
N ASN A 355 -6.56 21.18 0.91
CA ASN A 355 -6.61 22.34 0.03
C ASN A 355 -6.32 21.93 -1.41
N ASP A 356 -7.04 22.54 -2.35
CA ASP A 356 -6.87 22.26 -3.78
C ASP A 356 -5.51 22.70 -4.33
N ILE A 357 -4.94 23.77 -3.79
CA ILE A 357 -3.64 24.30 -4.24
C ILE A 357 -2.48 23.32 -4.00
N ASP A 358 -2.63 22.44 -3.01
CA ASP A 358 -1.64 21.45 -2.64
C ASP A 358 -1.79 20.15 -3.45
N ARG A 359 -2.88 20.01 -4.23
CA ARG A 359 -3.15 18.86 -5.10
C ARG A 359 -2.47 19.04 -6.45
N ASN A 360 -1.23 18.59 -6.52
CA ASN A 360 -0.34 18.81 -7.65
C ASN A 360 -0.30 17.67 -8.69
N PHE A 361 -1.22 16.69 -8.65
CA PHE A 361 -1.10 15.49 -9.49
C PHE A 361 -0.93 15.78 -10.98
N GLU A 362 -1.54 16.85 -11.51
CA GLU A 362 -1.42 17.22 -12.92
C GLU A 362 -0.03 17.71 -13.32
N SER A 363 0.64 18.46 -12.45
CA SER A 363 2.00 18.97 -12.66
C SER A 363 3.09 18.00 -12.18
N ALA A 364 2.77 17.15 -11.21
CA ALA A 364 3.68 16.14 -10.69
C ALA A 364 4.14 15.20 -11.80
N GLY A 365 5.47 15.03 -11.90
CA GLY A 365 6.08 14.19 -12.92
C GLY A 365 5.96 14.75 -14.34
N VAL A 366 5.77 16.07 -14.49
CA VAL A 366 5.75 16.79 -15.77
C VAL A 366 6.85 17.85 -15.78
N GLY A 367 7.67 17.89 -16.84
CA GLY A 367 8.67 18.95 -17.02
C GLY A 367 9.65 18.76 -18.15
#